data_AF-A0A1Q3L924-F1
#
_entry.id   AF-A0A1Q3L924-F1
#
_cell.length_a   1.000
_cell.length_b   1.000
_cell.length_c   1.000
_cell.angle_alpha   90.00
_cell.angle_beta   90.00
_cell.angle_gamma   90.00
#
_symmetry.space_group_name_H-M   'P 1'
#
loop_
_entity.id
_entity.type
_entity.pdbx_description
1 polymer ?
#
loop_
_entity_poly.entity_id
_entity_poly.type
_entity_poly.pdbx_seq_one_letter_code
_entity_poly.pdbx_strand_id
1 'polypeptide(L)'
;MTRYHNGYVPRNALICIATGTNSVGYWEHLLSPSQKYKHDALVARAKARTKGRILRITTGYCAYRPYAAQVQAKRKYGPDAAAPGYSSHGGTYNGRDAMAMDYGNWPSVYNGFGGQTAFYEDCRAVGLTPGVIARETWHVIDYDPWAAVPSGGQGTSAQPSEEDDMYDDGKHREVLTAARPVKLYKMGSGIIAVGDEGGFWVIPSEAYLNLLIAWEIAGPNLVNRPIDQNELTAMRGILGATSNSATAARVEAVLNLTPEDAERLAAAVGRQPVVLSEETLGEIARAAAEGAREGGADGAAAAISSLSFVTTIAA
;
A
#
# COMPACT_ATOMS: atom_id res chain seq x y z
N MET A 1 -12.87 20.49 7.41
CA MET A 1 -13.30 19.07 7.34
C MET A 1 -12.05 18.22 7.24
N THR A 2 -12.08 17.01 7.78
CA THR A 2 -11.01 16.00 7.64
C THR A 2 -11.08 15.37 6.26
N ARG A 3 -9.93 15.13 5.63
CA ARG A 3 -9.83 14.51 4.31
C ARG A 3 -10.16 13.02 4.33
N TYR A 4 -9.78 12.32 5.41
CA TYR A 4 -9.97 10.88 5.54
C TYR A 4 -10.43 10.51 6.96
N HIS A 5 -11.23 9.45 7.06
CA HIS A 5 -11.57 8.85 8.35
C HIS A 5 -10.33 8.29 9.03
N ASN A 6 -10.27 8.40 10.37
CA ASN A 6 -9.15 7.92 11.17
C ASN A 6 -8.93 6.40 10.96
N GLY A 7 -7.73 6.04 10.51
CA GLY A 7 -7.32 4.68 10.21
C GLY A 7 -7.67 4.22 8.80
N TYR A 8 -8.17 5.10 7.92
CA TYR A 8 -8.64 4.78 6.56
C TYR A 8 -8.08 5.72 5.49
N VAL A 9 -6.83 6.17 5.65
CA VAL A 9 -6.13 6.91 4.59
C VAL A 9 -5.76 5.92 3.47
N PRO A 10 -6.16 6.16 2.21
CA PRO A 10 -5.81 5.30 1.10
C PRO A 10 -4.30 5.14 0.95
N ARG A 11 -3.82 3.91 0.73
CA ARG A 11 -2.38 3.61 0.63
C ARG A 11 -1.69 4.35 -0.51
N ASN A 12 -2.41 4.61 -1.61
CA ASN A 12 -1.93 5.38 -2.76
C ASN A 12 -1.79 6.89 -2.50
N ALA A 13 -2.37 7.40 -1.40
CA ALA A 13 -2.16 8.76 -0.93
C ALA A 13 -0.91 8.89 -0.03
N LEU A 14 -0.22 7.78 0.23
CA LEU A 14 0.90 7.71 1.17
C LEU A 14 2.17 7.19 0.50
N ILE A 15 3.31 7.68 0.98
CA ILE A 15 4.66 7.31 0.58
C ILE A 15 5.22 6.36 1.63
N CYS A 16 5.72 5.19 1.20
CA CYS A 16 6.42 4.26 2.07
C CYS A 16 7.90 4.59 2.12
N ILE A 17 8.44 4.68 3.34
CA ILE A 17 9.84 5.07 3.57
C ILE A 17 10.65 4.00 4.29
N ALA A 18 9.97 3.04 4.91
CA ALA A 18 10.58 1.90 5.57
C ALA A 18 9.53 0.82 5.79
N THR A 19 9.97 -0.41 5.87
CA THR A 19 9.14 -1.57 6.20
C THR A 19 9.87 -2.43 7.23
N GLY A 20 9.13 -3.33 7.86
CA GLY A 20 9.74 -4.33 8.73
C GLY A 20 8.72 -5.28 9.33
N THR A 21 9.18 -6.10 10.26
CA THR A 21 8.33 -7.04 11.00
C THR A 21 8.72 -7.01 12.46
N ASN A 22 7.73 -7.00 13.35
CA ASN A 22 7.95 -7.12 14.79
C ASN A 22 6.92 -8.10 15.40
N SER A 23 6.83 -8.16 16.73
CA SER A 23 5.88 -9.03 17.44
C SER A 23 4.39 -8.73 17.18
N VAL A 24 4.08 -7.66 16.43
CA VAL A 24 2.72 -7.27 16.01
C VAL A 24 2.50 -7.54 14.51
N GLY A 25 3.51 -8.07 13.81
CA GLY A 25 3.45 -8.42 12.39
C GLY A 25 4.21 -7.45 11.49
N TYR A 26 3.89 -7.52 10.19
CA TYR A 26 4.42 -6.61 9.17
C TYR A 26 3.95 -5.17 9.43
N TRP A 27 4.83 -4.21 9.20
CA TRP A 27 4.52 -2.79 9.31
C TRP A 27 5.21 -1.99 8.19
N GLU A 28 4.61 -0.87 7.85
CA GLU A 28 5.14 0.13 6.92
C GLU A 28 5.17 1.50 7.60
N HIS A 29 6.25 2.25 7.41
CA HIS A 29 6.27 3.67 7.71
C HIS A 29 5.70 4.43 6.50
N LEU A 30 4.42 4.75 6.60
CA LEU A 30 3.69 5.47 5.57
C LEU A 30 3.47 6.92 6.00
N LEU A 31 3.85 7.85 5.14
CA LEU A 31 3.73 9.29 5.35
C LEU A 31 2.96 9.92 4.21
N SER A 32 2.20 10.98 4.48
CA SER A 32 1.71 11.83 3.40
C SER A 32 2.88 12.53 2.68
N PRO A 33 2.69 13.07 1.46
CA PRO A 33 3.74 13.81 0.76
C PRO A 33 4.33 14.97 1.57
N SER A 34 3.49 15.77 2.23
CA SER A 34 3.94 16.87 3.10
C SER A 34 4.72 16.36 4.31
N GLN A 35 4.22 15.30 4.97
CA GLN A 35 4.94 14.71 6.10
C GLN A 35 6.29 14.14 5.70
N LYS A 36 6.40 13.51 4.52
CA LYS A 36 7.68 13.02 4.01
C LYS A 36 8.69 14.15 3.86
N TYR A 37 8.29 15.26 3.24
CA TYR A 37 9.12 16.44 3.12
C TYR A 37 9.59 16.97 4.49
N LYS A 38 8.67 17.10 5.44
CA LYS A 38 9.00 17.56 6.82
C LYS A 38 9.88 16.57 7.57
N HIS A 39 9.66 15.26 7.40
CA HIS A 39 10.50 14.20 7.96
C HIS A 39 11.93 14.30 7.43
N ASP A 40 12.12 14.40 6.12
CA ASP A 40 13.45 14.53 5.51
C ASP A 40 14.17 15.78 6.01
N ALA A 41 13.45 16.91 6.06
CA ALA A 41 13.97 18.16 6.61
C ALA A 41 14.38 18.00 8.10
N LEU A 42 13.57 17.31 8.90
CA LEU A 42 13.89 17.06 10.32
C LEU A 42 15.14 16.18 10.46
N VAL A 43 15.25 15.11 9.68
CA VAL A 43 16.42 14.22 9.68
C VAL A 43 17.67 14.99 9.26
N ALA A 44 17.59 15.83 8.23
CA ALA A 44 18.70 16.66 7.79
C ALA A 44 19.15 17.65 8.87
N ARG A 45 18.19 18.33 9.53
CA ARG A 45 18.47 19.24 10.65
C ARG A 45 19.12 18.51 11.84
N ALA A 46 18.57 17.37 12.23
CA ALA A 46 19.11 16.56 13.31
C ALA A 46 20.55 16.13 13.00
N LYS A 47 20.81 15.66 11.78
CA LYS A 47 22.15 15.26 11.31
C LYS A 47 23.13 16.43 11.37
N ALA A 48 22.72 17.61 10.91
CA ALA A 48 23.55 18.82 10.96
C ALA A 48 23.87 19.24 12.40
N ARG A 49 22.86 19.32 13.28
CA ARG A 49 23.03 19.74 14.69
C ARG A 49 23.92 18.77 15.47
N THR A 50 23.74 17.48 15.27
CA THR A 50 24.36 16.42 16.08
C THR A 50 25.65 15.87 15.46
N LYS A 51 26.19 16.56 14.44
CA LYS A 51 27.43 16.19 13.74
C LYS A 51 27.40 14.76 13.18
N GLY A 52 26.26 14.37 12.60
CA GLY A 52 26.12 13.12 11.84
C GLY A 52 25.22 12.05 12.44
N ARG A 53 24.66 12.22 13.64
CA ARG A 53 23.72 11.21 14.20
C ARG A 53 22.41 11.22 13.42
N ILE A 54 21.82 10.03 13.27
CA ILE A 54 20.66 9.82 12.41
C ILE A 54 19.40 9.67 13.27
N LEU A 55 18.47 10.60 13.12
CA LEU A 55 17.12 10.48 13.66
C LEU A 55 16.27 9.52 12.83
N ARG A 56 15.50 8.63 13.46
CA ARG A 56 14.69 7.62 12.76
C ARG A 56 13.32 7.47 13.43
N ILE A 57 12.30 7.19 12.62
CA ILE A 57 11.01 6.77 13.15
C ILE A 57 11.19 5.41 13.82
N THR A 58 10.63 5.24 15.02
CA THR A 58 10.63 3.98 15.76
C THR A 58 10.00 2.87 14.93
N THR A 59 10.52 1.65 14.99
CA THR A 59 9.93 0.51 14.28
C THR A 59 8.48 0.26 14.71
N GLY A 60 7.64 -0.14 13.75
CA GLY A 60 6.24 -0.48 13.98
C GLY A 60 5.31 0.54 13.33
N TYR A 61 4.05 0.56 13.76
CA TYR A 61 3.07 1.53 13.27
C TYR A 61 3.24 2.90 13.95
N CYS A 62 4.43 3.49 13.78
CA CYS A 62 4.87 4.74 14.39
C CYS A 62 4.86 5.94 13.42
N ALA A 63 4.30 5.75 12.22
CA ALA A 63 3.96 6.79 11.25
C ALA A 63 2.42 6.75 11.04
N TYR A 64 1.91 6.47 9.84
CA TYR A 64 0.50 6.09 9.69
C TYR A 64 0.20 4.73 10.34
N ARG A 65 -0.97 4.62 10.98
CA ARG A 65 -1.50 3.38 11.54
C ARG A 65 -2.92 3.12 11.04
N PRO A 66 -3.17 2.02 10.29
CA PRO A 66 -4.51 1.69 9.83
C PRO A 66 -5.41 1.27 10.99
N TYR A 67 -6.73 1.38 10.79
CA TYR A 67 -7.73 1.08 11.83
C TYR A 67 -7.55 -0.32 12.42
N ALA A 68 -7.35 -1.33 11.57
CA ALA A 68 -7.15 -2.72 12.01
C ALA A 68 -5.92 -2.87 12.93
N ALA A 69 -4.81 -2.20 12.61
CA ALA A 69 -3.63 -2.19 13.47
C ALA A 69 -3.89 -1.46 14.80
N GLN A 70 -4.70 -0.39 14.81
CA GLN A 70 -5.09 0.28 16.04
C GLN A 70 -5.98 -0.60 16.93
N VAL A 71 -6.88 -1.41 16.34
CA VAL A 71 -7.66 -2.41 17.10
C VAL A 71 -6.73 -3.41 17.79
N GLN A 72 -5.72 -3.91 17.09
CA GLN A 72 -4.73 -4.83 17.68
C GLN A 72 -3.91 -4.16 18.79
N ALA A 73 -3.46 -2.93 18.56
CA ALA A 73 -2.73 -2.15 19.57
C ALA A 73 -3.60 -1.93 20.83
N LYS A 74 -4.89 -1.59 20.67
CA LYS A 74 -5.81 -1.42 21.80
C LYS A 74 -6.01 -2.71 22.60
N ARG A 75 -6.12 -3.85 21.92
CA ARG A 75 -6.21 -5.17 22.58
C ARG A 75 -4.94 -5.51 23.36
N LYS A 76 -3.77 -5.18 22.82
CA LYS A 76 -2.47 -5.50 23.43
C LYS A 76 -2.10 -4.59 24.61
N TYR A 77 -2.29 -3.28 24.46
CA TYR A 77 -1.83 -2.27 25.43
C TYR A 77 -2.96 -1.71 26.32
N GLY A 78 -4.22 -2.13 26.08
CA GLY A 78 -5.34 -1.78 26.93
C GLY A 78 -5.52 -0.26 27.09
N PRO A 79 -5.55 0.28 28.31
CA PRO A 79 -5.78 1.72 28.54
C PRO A 79 -4.68 2.61 27.94
N ASP A 80 -3.46 2.10 27.75
CA ASP A 80 -2.30 2.89 27.27
C ASP A 80 -2.30 3.09 25.74
N ALA A 81 -3.26 2.52 25.02
CA ALA A 81 -3.47 2.76 23.60
C ALA A 81 -4.75 3.56 23.34
N ALA A 82 -4.70 4.46 22.36
CA ALA A 82 -5.88 5.20 21.90
C ALA A 82 -7.01 4.25 21.46
N ALA A 83 -8.27 4.68 21.61
CA ALA A 83 -9.39 3.95 21.02
C ALA A 83 -9.26 3.94 19.47
N PRO A 84 -9.64 2.85 18.79
CA PRO A 84 -9.72 2.83 17.33
C PRO A 84 -10.58 3.97 16.80
N GLY A 85 -10.07 4.71 15.82
CA GLY A 85 -10.71 5.92 15.30
C GLY A 85 -10.27 7.24 15.97
N TYR A 86 -9.45 7.19 17.02
CA TYR A 86 -9.03 8.38 17.78
C TYR A 86 -7.50 8.55 17.88
N SER A 87 -6.71 7.70 17.23
CA SER A 87 -5.24 7.79 17.26
C SER A 87 -4.71 8.88 16.32
N SER A 88 -3.79 9.72 16.77
CA SER A 88 -3.10 10.71 15.92
C SER A 88 -2.30 10.09 14.77
N HIS A 89 -1.96 8.79 14.83
CA HIS A 89 -1.37 8.06 13.70
C HIS A 89 -2.39 7.72 12.58
N GLY A 90 -3.70 7.90 12.83
CA GLY A 90 -4.75 7.45 11.92
C GLY A 90 -5.09 8.42 10.78
N GLY A 91 -4.50 9.60 10.68
CA GLY A 91 -4.84 10.58 9.62
C GLY A 91 -5.79 11.71 10.05
N THR A 92 -6.46 11.55 11.20
CA THR A 92 -7.36 12.55 11.78
C THR A 92 -7.19 12.58 13.30
N TYR A 93 -7.09 13.75 13.90
CA TYR A 93 -6.99 13.90 15.36
C TYR A 93 -7.73 15.17 15.82
N ASN A 94 -8.57 15.04 16.85
CA ASN A 94 -9.38 16.15 17.38
C ASN A 94 -10.18 16.90 16.31
N GLY A 95 -10.79 16.16 15.37
CA GLY A 95 -11.69 16.72 14.35
C GLY A 95 -11.00 17.43 13.17
N ARG A 96 -9.68 17.32 13.03
CA ARG A 96 -8.90 17.86 11.91
C ARG A 96 -7.91 16.86 11.36
N ASP A 97 -7.43 17.11 10.14
CA ASP A 97 -6.36 16.32 9.55
C ASP A 97 -5.12 16.41 10.44
N ALA A 98 -4.59 15.25 10.78
CA ALA A 98 -3.40 15.16 11.61
C ALA A 98 -2.76 13.79 11.45
N MET A 99 -1.44 13.77 11.35
CA MET A 99 -0.68 12.52 11.28
C MET A 99 0.56 12.60 12.16
N ALA A 100 0.74 11.59 13.01
CA ALA A 100 1.84 11.52 13.94
C ALA A 100 3.04 10.73 13.41
N MET A 101 4.21 11.02 13.99
CA MET A 101 5.44 10.25 13.86
C MET A 101 6.08 10.08 15.24
N ASP A 102 6.60 8.89 15.54
CA ASP A 102 7.32 8.63 16.80
C ASP A 102 8.82 8.47 16.56
N TYR A 103 9.65 9.28 17.23
CA TYR A 103 11.11 9.25 17.11
C TYR A 103 11.77 8.72 18.38
N GLY A 104 11.63 7.43 18.68
CA GLY A 104 12.10 6.84 19.94
C GLY A 104 13.60 6.95 20.19
N ASN A 105 14.41 7.14 19.13
CA ASN A 105 15.85 7.33 19.26
C ASN A 105 16.28 8.79 19.50
N TRP A 106 15.35 9.74 19.61
CA TRP A 106 15.67 11.16 19.85
C TRP A 106 16.58 11.39 21.06
N PRO A 107 16.45 10.68 22.22
CA PRO A 107 17.30 10.94 23.37
C PRO A 107 18.77 10.65 23.05
N SER A 108 19.03 9.56 22.33
CA SER A 108 20.38 9.18 21.89
C SER A 108 20.94 10.16 20.86
N VAL A 109 20.12 10.60 19.90
CA VAL A 109 20.54 11.54 18.85
C VAL A 109 20.92 12.89 19.45
N TYR A 110 20.07 13.46 20.32
CA TYR A 110 20.26 14.80 20.86
C TYR A 110 21.04 14.85 22.19
N ASN A 111 21.48 13.71 22.72
CA ASN A 111 22.32 13.68 23.94
C ASN A 111 23.64 14.44 23.74
N GLY A 112 23.91 15.43 24.59
CA GLY A 112 25.05 16.34 24.44
C GLY A 112 24.86 17.45 23.40
N PHE A 113 23.69 17.57 22.78
CA PHE A 113 23.35 18.57 21.76
C PHE A 113 22.07 19.35 22.08
N GLY A 114 21.84 19.63 23.37
CA GLY A 114 20.65 20.34 23.86
C GLY A 114 19.45 19.45 24.17
N GLY A 115 19.56 18.13 23.97
CA GLY A 115 18.57 17.15 24.42
C GLY A 115 17.17 17.40 23.85
N GLN A 116 16.16 17.30 24.71
CA GLN A 116 14.76 17.41 24.32
C GLN A 116 14.40 18.79 23.74
N THR A 117 14.96 19.86 24.32
CA THR A 117 14.74 21.22 23.84
C THR A 117 15.16 21.37 22.39
N ALA A 118 16.37 20.89 22.05
CA ALA A 118 16.88 20.92 20.69
C ALA A 118 16.07 20.06 19.72
N PHE A 119 15.63 18.87 20.15
CA PHE A 119 14.73 18.03 19.37
C PHE A 119 13.41 18.75 19.06
N TYR A 120 12.83 19.41 20.06
CA TYR A 120 11.56 20.12 19.90
C TYR A 120 11.70 21.38 19.04
N GLU A 121 12.81 22.10 19.15
CA GLU A 121 13.15 23.21 18.24
C GLU A 121 13.20 22.74 16.78
N ASP A 122 13.91 21.64 16.51
CA ASP A 122 14.05 21.15 15.14
C ASP A 122 12.74 20.59 14.58
N CYS A 123 11.89 19.98 15.41
CA CYS A 123 10.53 19.61 15.02
C CYS A 123 9.71 20.83 14.61
N ARG A 124 9.69 21.88 15.45
CA ARG A 124 8.92 23.11 15.16
C ARG A 124 9.44 23.82 13.92
N ALA A 125 10.75 23.81 13.69
CA ALA A 125 11.38 24.44 12.53
C ALA A 125 10.92 23.82 11.18
N VAL A 126 10.44 22.58 11.19
CA VAL A 126 9.90 21.92 9.99
C VAL A 126 8.36 21.84 10.00
N GLY A 127 7.71 22.57 10.90
CA GLY A 127 6.24 22.60 10.99
C GLY A 127 5.60 21.40 11.71
N LEU A 128 6.37 20.66 12.52
CA LEU A 128 5.85 19.58 13.36
C LEU A 128 5.62 20.08 14.79
N THR A 129 4.61 19.53 15.46
CA THR A 129 4.24 19.87 16.84
C THR A 129 4.67 18.75 17.80
N PRO A 130 5.78 18.91 18.52
CA PRO A 130 6.21 17.94 19.52
C PRO A 130 5.52 18.17 20.88
N GLY A 131 5.54 17.16 21.74
CA GLY A 131 5.14 17.30 23.15
C GLY A 131 3.64 17.51 23.36
N VAL A 132 2.80 17.08 22.41
CA VAL A 132 1.34 17.12 22.54
C VAL A 132 0.85 16.19 23.65
N ILE A 133 1.53 15.05 23.83
CA ILE A 133 1.26 14.08 24.89
C ILE A 133 2.45 14.10 25.85
N ALA A 134 2.25 14.62 27.06
CA ALA A 134 3.34 14.92 28.01
C ALA A 134 4.22 13.70 28.36
N ARG A 135 3.65 12.49 28.35
CA ARG A 135 4.37 11.24 28.63
C ARG A 135 5.08 10.64 27.41
N GLU A 136 4.81 11.14 26.22
CA GLU A 136 5.34 10.61 24.96
C GLU A 136 6.25 11.67 24.31
N THR A 137 7.43 11.85 24.89
CA THR A 137 8.39 12.88 24.43
C THR A 137 8.91 12.64 23.02
N TRP A 138 8.71 11.44 22.48
CA TRP A 138 9.02 11.05 21.10
C TRP A 138 7.90 11.35 20.09
N HIS A 139 6.68 11.62 20.57
CA HIS A 139 5.48 11.75 19.74
C HIS A 139 5.37 13.16 19.17
N VAL A 140 5.39 13.25 17.84
CA VAL A 140 5.24 14.52 17.12
C VAL A 140 4.07 14.45 16.16
N ILE A 141 3.27 15.53 16.10
CA ILE A 141 2.08 15.59 15.26
C ILE A 141 2.28 16.63 14.17
N ASP A 142 2.01 16.25 12.92
CA ASP A 142 1.79 17.17 11.82
C ASP A 142 0.30 17.53 11.75
N TYR A 143 -0.05 18.80 11.97
CA TYR A 143 -1.42 19.31 11.84
C TYR A 143 -1.75 19.86 10.45
N ASP A 144 -0.80 19.77 9.51
CA ASP A 144 -1.02 20.07 8.10
C ASP A 144 -0.35 19.00 7.21
N PRO A 145 -0.78 17.72 7.35
CA PRO A 145 -0.15 16.61 6.63
C PRO A 145 -0.47 16.62 5.13
N TRP A 146 -1.40 17.44 4.65
CA TRP A 146 -1.78 17.51 3.24
C TRP A 146 -1.37 18.81 2.56
N ALA A 147 -0.55 19.63 3.23
CA ALA A 147 -0.01 20.87 2.67
C ALA A 147 0.65 20.65 1.32
N ALA A 148 0.64 21.70 0.48
CA ALA A 148 1.44 21.71 -0.73
C ALA A 148 2.93 21.54 -0.39
N VAL A 149 3.60 20.62 -1.07
CA VAL A 149 5.05 20.45 -0.96
C VAL A 149 5.73 21.57 -1.76
N PRO A 150 6.64 22.36 -1.19
CA PRO A 150 7.33 23.41 -1.93
C PRO A 150 8.07 22.86 -3.15
N SER A 151 7.82 23.43 -4.32
CA SER A 151 8.39 23.01 -5.61
C SER A 151 9.88 23.36 -5.80
N GLY A 152 10.53 23.97 -4.80
CA GLY A 152 11.90 24.51 -4.89
C GLY A 152 12.96 23.81 -4.03
N GLY A 153 12.65 22.65 -3.43
CA GLY A 153 13.55 21.94 -2.52
C GLY A 153 14.01 20.58 -3.06
N GLN A 154 14.50 20.51 -4.30
CA GLN A 154 15.37 19.41 -4.70
C GLN A 154 16.65 19.52 -3.88
N GLY A 155 16.70 18.80 -2.75
CA GLY A 155 17.98 18.38 -2.19
C GLY A 155 18.73 17.66 -3.31
N THR A 156 19.86 18.26 -3.69
CA THR A 156 20.78 17.81 -4.73
C THR A 156 20.98 16.30 -4.70
N SER A 157 20.99 15.70 -5.89
CA SER A 157 21.46 14.34 -6.17
C SER A 157 22.65 13.95 -5.30
N ALA A 158 22.46 13.00 -4.39
CA ALA A 158 23.58 12.19 -3.94
C ALA A 158 23.84 11.16 -5.05
N GLN A 159 24.92 11.39 -5.80
CA GLN A 159 25.57 10.41 -6.67
C GLN A 159 25.92 9.13 -5.87
N PRO A 160 26.07 7.98 -6.56
CA PRO A 160 26.22 6.67 -5.92
C PRO A 160 27.55 6.60 -5.16
N SER A 161 27.50 6.12 -3.92
CA SER A 161 28.73 5.64 -3.26
C SER A 161 29.05 4.26 -3.82
N GLU A 162 30.02 4.20 -4.74
CA GLU A 162 30.72 2.97 -5.07
C GLU A 162 31.57 2.52 -3.86
N GLU A 163 31.33 1.25 -3.51
CA GLU A 163 32.25 0.24 -2.97
C GLU A 163 32.93 0.50 -1.61
N ASP A 164 32.52 -0.28 -0.59
CA ASP A 164 33.45 -1.23 0.02
C ASP A 164 32.72 -2.39 0.71
N ASP A 165 33.13 -3.58 0.32
CA ASP A 165 32.56 -4.90 0.58
C ASP A 165 32.66 -5.32 2.04
N MET A 166 31.53 -5.68 2.66
CA MET A 166 31.47 -6.76 3.66
C MET A 166 30.07 -7.37 3.72
N TYR A 167 29.94 -8.56 3.12
CA TYR A 167 28.89 -9.57 3.31
C TYR A 167 27.44 -9.07 3.35
N ASP A 168 26.80 -9.00 2.17
CA ASP A 168 25.37 -8.68 2.03
C ASP A 168 24.50 -9.96 1.96
N ASP A 169 24.25 -10.55 3.14
CA ASP A 169 23.18 -11.55 3.34
C ASP A 169 21.76 -10.92 3.27
N GLY A 170 21.67 -9.59 3.14
CA GLY A 170 20.43 -8.81 3.14
C GLY A 170 19.74 -8.73 1.77
N LYS A 171 20.50 -8.66 0.68
CA LYS A 171 19.94 -8.61 -0.69
C LYS A 171 19.25 -9.89 -1.13
N HIS A 172 19.55 -11.04 -0.52
CA HIS A 172 18.79 -12.27 -0.75
C HIS A 172 17.39 -12.23 -0.14
N ARG A 173 17.15 -11.32 0.83
CA ARG A 173 15.87 -11.20 1.54
C ARG A 173 14.92 -10.19 0.89
N GLU A 174 15.47 -9.22 0.16
CA GLU A 174 14.70 -8.22 -0.59
C GLU A 174 13.92 -8.82 -1.78
N VAL A 175 14.41 -9.93 -2.35
CA VAL A 175 13.69 -10.73 -3.37
C VAL A 175 12.57 -11.58 -2.73
N LEU A 176 12.61 -11.79 -1.41
CA LEU A 176 11.71 -12.71 -0.72
C LEU A 176 10.48 -12.06 -0.05
N THR A 177 10.35 -10.73 0.03
CA THR A 177 9.26 -10.10 0.81
C THR A 177 8.55 -8.92 0.13
N ALA A 178 8.27 -8.99 -1.17
CA ALA A 178 7.17 -8.21 -1.74
C ALA A 178 5.84 -8.91 -1.38
N ALA A 179 5.10 -8.32 -0.45
CA ALA A 179 3.92 -8.87 0.23
C ALA A 179 2.70 -9.12 -0.69
N ARG A 180 2.79 -10.10 -1.59
CA ARG A 180 1.66 -10.77 -2.22
C ARG A 180 1.90 -12.28 -2.19
N PRO A 181 0.85 -13.09 -2.02
CA PRO A 181 1.00 -14.51 -1.82
C PRO A 181 1.48 -15.26 -3.07
N VAL A 182 1.62 -14.57 -4.22
CA VAL A 182 2.18 -15.12 -5.46
C VAL A 182 3.09 -14.10 -6.14
N LYS A 183 4.30 -14.54 -6.50
CA LYS A 183 5.32 -13.79 -7.24
C LYS A 183 5.42 -14.28 -8.67
N LEU A 184 5.78 -13.37 -9.56
CA LEU A 184 5.84 -13.63 -10.99
C LEU A 184 7.27 -13.54 -11.48
N TYR A 185 7.71 -14.55 -12.21
CA TYR A 185 9.06 -14.64 -12.77
C TYR A 185 8.99 -14.91 -14.27
N LYS A 186 9.98 -14.39 -15.00
CA LYS A 186 10.15 -14.65 -16.42
C LYS A 186 11.14 -15.80 -16.62
N MET A 187 10.71 -16.86 -17.31
CA MET A 187 11.55 -18.01 -17.62
C MET A 187 11.53 -18.25 -19.13
N GLY A 188 12.60 -17.83 -19.83
CA GLY A 188 12.67 -17.88 -21.29
C GLY A 188 11.59 -16.99 -21.94
N SER A 189 10.76 -17.58 -22.81
CA SER A 189 9.59 -16.92 -23.42
C SER A 189 8.32 -17.01 -22.58
N GLY A 190 8.33 -17.73 -21.44
CA GLY A 190 7.16 -17.97 -20.60
C GLY A 190 7.18 -17.19 -19.28
N ILE A 191 6.02 -17.12 -18.63
CA ILE A 191 5.84 -16.49 -17.31
C ILE A 191 5.42 -17.56 -16.32
N ILE A 192 6.05 -17.57 -15.14
CA ILE A 192 5.75 -18.51 -14.07
C ILE A 192 5.29 -17.74 -12.82
N ALA A 193 4.29 -18.29 -12.14
CA ALA A 193 3.79 -17.83 -10.86
C ALA A 193 4.28 -18.77 -9.75
N VAL A 194 4.87 -18.20 -8.69
CA VAL A 194 5.36 -18.93 -7.52
C VAL A 194 4.69 -18.35 -6.29
N GLY A 195 3.88 -19.17 -5.64
CA GLY A 195 3.15 -18.82 -4.44
C GLY A 195 3.97 -18.97 -3.15
N ASP A 196 3.49 -18.33 -2.10
CA ASP A 196 3.78 -18.74 -0.73
C ASP A 196 3.47 -20.24 -0.58
N GLU A 197 4.23 -20.92 0.28
CA GLU A 197 4.02 -22.35 0.60
C GLU A 197 4.23 -23.33 -0.58
N GLY A 198 4.92 -22.92 -1.65
CA GLY A 198 5.47 -23.83 -2.66
C GLY A 198 4.59 -24.09 -3.88
N GLY A 199 3.50 -23.33 -4.03
CA GLY A 199 2.68 -23.36 -5.23
C GLY A 199 3.47 -22.90 -6.47
N PHE A 200 3.39 -23.66 -7.55
CA PHE A 200 4.10 -23.40 -8.79
C PHE A 200 3.16 -23.56 -9.99
N TRP A 201 3.05 -22.52 -10.80
CA TRP A 201 2.16 -22.52 -11.95
C TRP A 201 2.82 -21.87 -13.16
N VAL A 202 2.62 -22.48 -14.34
CA VAL A 202 2.99 -21.88 -15.63
C VAL A 202 1.80 -21.05 -16.10
N ILE A 203 2.03 -19.76 -16.36
CA ILE A 203 0.98 -18.86 -16.82
C ILE A 203 0.85 -19.02 -18.35
N PRO A 204 -0.33 -19.43 -18.87
CA PRO A 204 -0.48 -19.76 -20.30
C PRO A 204 -0.39 -18.56 -21.23
N SER A 205 -0.89 -17.39 -20.81
CA SER A 205 -0.89 -16.17 -21.61
C SER A 205 -0.95 -14.90 -20.74
N GLU A 206 -0.75 -13.74 -21.37
CA GLU A 206 -0.80 -12.43 -20.72
C GLU A 206 -2.20 -12.09 -20.14
N ALA A 207 -3.28 -12.69 -20.68
CA ALA A 207 -4.62 -12.52 -20.14
C ALA A 207 -4.75 -13.07 -18.70
N TYR A 208 -4.18 -14.25 -18.44
CA TYR A 208 -4.16 -14.87 -17.11
C TYR A 208 -3.27 -14.09 -16.14
N LEU A 209 -2.16 -13.54 -16.62
CA LEU A 209 -1.29 -12.64 -15.84
C LEU A 209 -2.07 -11.41 -15.35
N ASN A 210 -2.80 -10.76 -16.26
CA ASN A 210 -3.59 -9.57 -15.95
C ASN A 210 -4.70 -9.86 -14.94
N LEU A 211 -5.36 -11.03 -15.03
CA LEU A 211 -6.35 -11.46 -14.04
C LEU A 211 -5.74 -11.70 -12.65
N LEU A 212 -4.58 -12.35 -12.58
CA LEU A 212 -3.88 -12.58 -11.32
C LEU A 212 -3.47 -11.26 -10.65
N ILE A 213 -3.07 -10.25 -11.44
CA ILE A 213 -2.73 -8.91 -10.94
C ILE A 213 -3.99 -8.16 -10.50
N ALA A 214 -5.06 -8.23 -11.31
CA ALA A 214 -6.33 -7.55 -11.10
C ALA A 214 -7.05 -8.00 -9.83
N TRP A 215 -7.03 -9.30 -9.55
CA TRP A 215 -7.65 -9.87 -8.35
C TRP A 215 -6.71 -9.84 -7.13
N GLU A 216 -5.63 -9.07 -7.24
CA GLU A 216 -4.62 -8.86 -6.20
C GLU A 216 -3.96 -10.16 -5.70
N ILE A 217 -4.01 -11.22 -6.51
CA ILE A 217 -3.41 -12.53 -6.21
C ILE A 217 -1.88 -12.46 -6.43
N ALA A 218 -1.45 -11.83 -7.52
CA ALA A 218 -0.04 -11.63 -7.88
C ALA A 218 0.30 -10.14 -8.00
N GLY A 219 1.56 -9.76 -7.78
CA GLY A 219 2.01 -8.36 -7.87
C GLY A 219 2.11 -7.86 -9.31
N PRO A 220 1.97 -6.56 -9.61
CA PRO A 220 2.19 -6.04 -10.97
C PRO A 220 3.66 -6.11 -11.38
N ASN A 221 4.57 -6.34 -10.43
CA ASN A 221 5.99 -6.38 -10.66
C ASN A 221 6.41 -7.77 -11.16
N LEU A 222 6.73 -7.86 -12.45
CA LEU A 222 7.41 -9.02 -13.02
C LEU A 222 8.88 -8.97 -12.58
N VAL A 223 9.35 -9.98 -11.86
CA VAL A 223 10.78 -10.10 -11.54
C VAL A 223 11.50 -10.46 -12.84
N ASN A 224 12.13 -9.47 -13.46
CA ASN A 224 12.81 -9.58 -14.75
C ASN A 224 14.21 -10.18 -14.61
N ARG A 225 14.35 -11.16 -13.72
CA ARG A 225 15.58 -11.93 -13.52
C ARG A 225 15.34 -13.34 -14.05
N PRO A 226 16.15 -13.82 -15.01
CA PRO A 226 16.07 -15.21 -15.43
C PRO A 226 16.44 -16.11 -14.25
N ILE A 227 15.53 -17.00 -13.87
CA ILE A 227 15.78 -18.03 -12.88
C ILE A 227 16.23 -19.28 -13.63
N ASP A 228 17.32 -19.90 -13.18
CA ASP A 228 17.80 -21.16 -13.74
C ASP A 228 17.11 -22.38 -13.10
N GLN A 229 17.25 -23.54 -13.74
CA GLN A 229 16.58 -24.78 -13.33
C GLN A 229 17.03 -25.27 -11.95
N ASN A 230 18.24 -24.92 -11.51
CA ASN A 230 18.79 -25.33 -10.22
C ASN A 230 18.22 -24.47 -9.09
N GLU A 231 18.11 -23.16 -9.30
CA GLU A 231 17.41 -22.25 -8.39
C GLU A 231 15.94 -22.64 -8.25
N LEU A 232 15.28 -22.99 -9.37
CA LEU A 232 13.89 -23.47 -9.34
C LEU A 232 13.75 -24.76 -8.51
N THR A 233 14.70 -25.69 -8.63
CA THR A 233 14.70 -26.95 -7.89
C THR A 233 14.92 -26.73 -6.39
N ALA A 234 15.80 -25.79 -6.04
CA ALA A 234 16.04 -25.40 -4.64
C ALA A 234 14.82 -24.71 -4.01
N MET A 235 14.14 -23.82 -4.76
CA MET A 235 12.90 -23.18 -4.31
C MET A 235 11.79 -24.21 -4.06
N ARG A 236 11.66 -25.22 -4.93
CA ARG A 236 10.71 -26.33 -4.74
C ARG A 236 11.02 -27.16 -3.49
N GLY A 237 12.30 -27.42 -3.21
CA GLY A 237 12.73 -28.20 -2.05
C GLY A 237 12.48 -27.53 -0.69
N ILE A 238 12.67 -26.21 -0.61
CA ILE A 238 12.49 -25.44 0.63
C ILE A 238 11.01 -25.20 0.93
N LEU A 239 10.18 -25.02 -0.10
CA LEU A 239 8.78 -24.63 0.07
C LEU A 239 7.80 -25.82 0.20
N GLY A 240 8.20 -27.04 -0.17
CA GLY A 240 7.38 -28.25 -0.03
C GLY A 240 7.14 -28.73 1.42
N ALA A 241 7.77 -28.09 2.42
CA ALA A 241 7.69 -28.50 3.82
C ALA A 241 6.58 -27.80 4.64
N THR A 242 5.80 -26.87 4.05
CA THR A 242 4.92 -25.96 4.83
C THR A 242 3.49 -25.73 4.28
N SER A 243 2.92 -26.64 3.49
CA SER A 243 1.66 -26.38 2.76
C SER A 243 0.34 -26.45 3.58
N ASN A 244 -0.53 -25.43 3.45
CA ASN A 244 -1.99 -25.55 3.62
C ASN A 244 -2.80 -24.65 2.63
N SER A 245 -4.10 -24.93 2.46
CA SER A 245 -4.77 -25.06 1.14
C SER A 245 -5.51 -23.87 0.48
N ALA A 246 -5.46 -22.63 0.97
CA ALA A 246 -6.38 -21.58 0.48
C ALA A 246 -5.89 -20.74 -0.73
N THR A 247 -4.61 -20.39 -0.79
CA THR A 247 -4.05 -19.58 -1.89
C THR A 247 -3.90 -20.39 -3.18
N ALA A 248 -3.44 -21.64 -3.07
CA ALA A 248 -3.28 -22.54 -4.21
C ALA A 248 -4.61 -22.78 -4.95
N ALA A 249 -5.69 -23.01 -4.20
CA ALA A 249 -7.04 -23.19 -4.77
C ALA A 249 -7.52 -21.96 -5.56
N ARG A 250 -7.15 -20.74 -5.13
CA ARG A 250 -7.51 -19.50 -5.84
C ARG A 250 -6.73 -19.32 -7.14
N VAL A 251 -5.46 -19.73 -7.16
CA VAL A 251 -4.65 -19.70 -8.40
C VAL A 251 -5.14 -20.76 -9.39
N GLU A 252 -5.42 -21.97 -8.92
CA GLU A 252 -5.97 -23.04 -9.76
C GLU A 252 -7.35 -22.68 -10.33
N ALA A 253 -8.21 -22.02 -9.56
CA ALA A 253 -9.50 -21.54 -10.06
C ALA A 253 -9.36 -20.56 -11.24
N VAL A 254 -8.33 -19.71 -11.24
CA VAL A 254 -8.05 -18.78 -12.36
C VAL A 254 -7.47 -19.53 -13.55
N LEU A 255 -6.55 -20.48 -13.32
CA LEU A 255 -5.90 -21.22 -14.39
C LEU A 255 -6.79 -22.28 -15.05
N ASN A 256 -7.89 -22.68 -14.39
CA ASN A 256 -8.91 -23.55 -14.94
C ASN A 256 -9.94 -22.82 -15.81
N LEU A 257 -9.87 -21.49 -15.95
CA LEU A 257 -10.71 -20.74 -16.89
C LEU A 257 -10.35 -21.10 -18.33
N THR A 258 -11.36 -21.07 -19.21
CA THR A 258 -11.13 -21.16 -20.66
C THR A 258 -10.36 -19.92 -21.14
N PRO A 259 -9.55 -20.02 -22.22
CA PRO A 259 -8.84 -18.87 -22.77
C PRO A 259 -9.77 -17.70 -23.10
N GLU A 260 -10.96 -17.99 -23.66
CA GLU A 260 -11.96 -16.98 -24.02
C GLU A 260 -12.53 -16.26 -22.79
N ASP A 261 -12.80 -16.97 -21.70
CA ASP A 261 -13.27 -16.34 -20.46
C ASP A 261 -12.17 -15.54 -19.77
N ALA A 262 -10.93 -16.01 -19.82
CA ALA A 262 -9.79 -15.29 -19.26
C ALA A 262 -9.58 -13.94 -19.96
N GLU A 263 -9.65 -13.91 -21.30
CA GLU A 263 -9.55 -12.67 -22.09
C GLU A 263 -10.71 -11.73 -21.83
N ARG A 264 -11.95 -12.24 -21.82
CA ARG A 264 -13.16 -11.45 -21.55
C ARG A 264 -13.13 -10.79 -20.18
N LEU A 265 -12.72 -11.54 -19.15
CA LEU A 265 -12.64 -11.03 -17.78
C LEU A 265 -11.48 -10.04 -17.64
N ALA A 266 -10.32 -10.29 -18.26
CA ALA A 266 -9.18 -9.37 -18.24
C ALA A 266 -9.52 -8.02 -18.88
N ALA A 267 -10.26 -8.01 -19.99
CA ALA A 267 -10.71 -6.79 -20.66
C ALA A 267 -11.70 -5.95 -19.82
N ALA A 268 -12.37 -6.57 -18.85
CA ALA A 268 -13.31 -5.89 -17.95
C ALA A 268 -12.62 -5.25 -16.73
N VAL A 269 -11.37 -5.64 -16.42
CA VAL A 269 -10.59 -5.09 -15.31
C VAL A 269 -10.23 -3.63 -15.59
N GLY A 270 -10.59 -2.72 -14.68
CA GLY A 270 -10.26 -1.29 -14.77
C GLY A 270 -11.36 -0.42 -15.37
N ARG A 271 -12.46 -1.01 -15.87
CA ARG A 271 -13.68 -0.27 -16.13
C ARG A 271 -14.36 0.05 -14.80
N GLN A 272 -14.68 1.33 -14.55
CA GLN A 272 -15.47 1.70 -13.37
C GLN A 272 -16.81 0.94 -13.44
N PRO A 273 -17.26 0.30 -12.34
CA PRO A 273 -18.60 -0.25 -12.31
C PRO A 273 -19.56 0.90 -12.60
N VAL A 274 -20.35 0.75 -13.66
CA VAL A 274 -21.39 1.73 -13.97
C VAL A 274 -22.42 1.66 -12.85
N VAL A 275 -22.36 2.62 -11.92
CA VAL A 275 -23.36 2.78 -10.89
C VAL A 275 -24.55 3.49 -11.54
N LEU A 276 -25.55 2.72 -11.93
CA LEU A 276 -26.81 3.26 -12.42
C LEU A 276 -27.60 3.82 -11.23
N SER A 277 -28.10 5.06 -11.33
CA SER A 277 -29.00 5.60 -10.32
C SER A 277 -30.34 4.85 -10.34
N GLU A 278 -31.12 4.92 -9.26
CA GLU A 278 -32.48 4.36 -9.22
C GLU A 278 -33.37 4.95 -10.32
N GLU A 279 -33.15 6.21 -10.67
CA GLU A 279 -33.84 6.89 -11.78
C GLU A 279 -33.48 6.26 -13.13
N THR A 280 -32.19 6.03 -13.40
CA THR A 280 -31.72 5.38 -14.62
C THR A 280 -32.20 3.93 -14.72
N LEU A 281 -32.22 3.19 -13.61
CA LEU A 281 -32.80 1.83 -13.57
C LEU A 281 -34.30 1.86 -13.86
N GLY A 282 -35.02 2.85 -13.35
CA GLY A 282 -36.44 3.06 -13.62
C GLY A 282 -36.75 3.44 -15.07
N GLU A 283 -35.83 4.13 -15.75
CA GLU A 283 -35.92 4.42 -17.19
C GLU A 283 -35.67 3.18 -18.05
N ILE A 284 -34.65 2.39 -17.72
CA ILE A 284 -34.36 1.12 -18.41
C ILE A 284 -35.56 0.17 -18.26
N ALA A 285 -36.11 0.02 -17.06
CA ALA A 285 -37.25 -0.86 -16.81
C ALA A 285 -38.50 -0.44 -17.59
N ARG A 286 -38.76 0.88 -17.70
CA ARG A 286 -39.87 1.41 -18.51
C ARG A 286 -39.68 1.16 -19.99
N ALA A 287 -38.49 1.49 -20.53
CA ALA A 287 -38.17 1.26 -21.94
C ALA A 287 -38.22 -0.24 -22.31
N ALA A 288 -37.74 -1.11 -21.42
CA ALA A 288 -37.82 -2.55 -21.60
C ALA A 288 -39.27 -3.06 -21.64
N ALA A 289 -40.12 -2.58 -20.73
CA ALA A 289 -41.53 -2.97 -20.68
C ALA A 289 -42.32 -2.46 -21.90
N GLU A 290 -42.02 -1.26 -22.38
CA GLU A 290 -42.64 -0.66 -23.55
C GLU A 290 -42.20 -1.37 -24.85
N GLY A 291 -40.90 -1.59 -25.03
CA GLY A 291 -40.37 -2.37 -26.15
C GLY A 291 -40.84 -3.82 -26.15
N ALA A 292 -40.98 -4.45 -24.97
CA ALA A 292 -41.53 -5.80 -24.84
C ALA A 292 -42.99 -5.88 -25.29
N ARG A 293 -43.78 -4.83 -25.04
CA ARG A 293 -45.17 -4.73 -25.51
C ARG A 293 -45.27 -4.64 -27.02
N GLU A 294 -44.31 -3.99 -27.67
CA GLU A 294 -44.34 -3.71 -29.10
C GLU A 294 -43.69 -4.81 -29.96
N GLY A 295 -42.68 -5.50 -29.44
CA GLY A 295 -41.89 -6.46 -30.22
C GLY A 295 -41.33 -7.64 -29.43
N GLY A 296 -41.85 -7.94 -28.24
CA GLY A 296 -41.34 -9.02 -27.40
C GLY A 296 -39.89 -8.77 -26.97
N ALA A 297 -39.09 -9.85 -26.85
CA ALA A 297 -37.71 -9.73 -26.39
C ALA A 297 -36.85 -8.83 -27.29
N ASP A 298 -37.05 -8.89 -28.61
CA ASP A 298 -36.29 -8.10 -29.59
C ASP A 298 -36.68 -6.62 -29.53
N GLY A 299 -37.96 -6.32 -29.32
CA GLY A 299 -38.43 -4.95 -29.09
C GLY A 299 -37.89 -4.34 -27.80
N ALA A 300 -37.82 -5.12 -26.72
CA ALA A 300 -37.21 -4.69 -25.46
C ALA A 300 -35.71 -4.38 -25.62
N ALA A 301 -34.97 -5.24 -26.33
CA ALA A 301 -33.55 -5.04 -26.58
C ALA A 301 -33.27 -3.80 -27.44
N ALA A 302 -34.09 -3.57 -28.48
CA ALA A 302 -33.99 -2.38 -29.33
C ALA A 302 -34.29 -1.09 -28.55
N ALA A 303 -35.34 -1.09 -27.72
CA ALA A 303 -35.73 0.05 -26.91
C ALA A 303 -34.64 0.43 -25.87
N ILE A 304 -34.07 -0.55 -25.16
CA ILE A 304 -32.96 -0.31 -24.23
C ILE A 304 -31.74 0.25 -24.96
N SER A 305 -31.43 -0.27 -26.15
CA SER A 305 -30.27 0.17 -26.95
C SER A 305 -30.41 1.59 -27.50
N SER A 306 -31.64 2.12 -27.57
CA SER A 306 -31.92 3.49 -28.03
C SER A 306 -31.70 4.56 -26.95
N LEU A 307 -31.49 4.16 -25.69
CA LEU A 307 -31.23 5.09 -24.58
C LEU A 307 -29.87 5.76 -24.75
N SER A 308 -29.84 7.09 -24.70
CA SER A 308 -28.66 7.93 -25.00
C SER A 308 -27.47 7.70 -24.07
N PHE A 309 -27.70 7.26 -22.84
CA PHE A 309 -26.64 6.91 -21.89
C PHE A 309 -26.09 5.50 -22.12
N VAL A 310 -26.84 4.58 -22.73
CA VAL A 310 -26.38 3.22 -23.07
C VAL A 310 -25.36 3.28 -24.21
N THR A 311 -25.55 4.18 -25.17
CA THR A 311 -24.59 4.45 -26.26
C THR A 311 -23.28 5.08 -25.77
N THR A 312 -23.28 5.73 -24.60
CA THR A 312 -22.08 6.35 -24.01
C THR A 312 -21.23 5.35 -23.21
N ILE A 313 -21.82 4.24 -22.76
CA ILE A 313 -21.13 3.17 -22.01
C ILE A 313 -20.45 2.15 -22.94
N ALA A 314 -20.88 2.08 -24.21
CA ALA A 314 -20.39 1.11 -25.19
C ALA A 314 -19.17 1.58 -26.02
N ALA A 315 -18.77 2.86 -25.92
CA ALA A 315 -17.56 3.44 -26.55
C ALA A 315 -16.39 3.49 -25.55
#